data_AF-A0A2E6I668-F1
#
_entry.id   AF-A0A2E6I668-F1
#
_cell.length_a   1.000
_cell.length_b   1.000
_cell.length_c   1.000
_cell.angle_alpha   90.00
_cell.angle_beta   90.00
_cell.angle_gamma   90.00
#
_symmetry.space_group_name_H-M   'P 1'
#
loop_
_entity.id
_entity.type
_entity.pdbx_description
1 polymer ?
#
loop_
_entity_poly.entity_id
_entity_poly.type
_entity_poly.pdbx_seq_one_letter_code
_entity_poly.pdbx_strand_id
1 'polypeptide(L)'
;MAIGLGALLLLVNLGLMATGFVDGQIESTVESAVSEGMDGNDEDGNEDYTFDYDEDWLNVSSEKAYFAHSISNLDDVQANGSAPTYEKIGPFIYYENTTREILDFDYEENTITYSGYEIYEWCEDCTWTDDDGVAHTSVSGDTLTNQVNILWNTQRVAGMNTGIEYLEIFAQGMFASQMIEFDLKYRAPSIWASEDISLLLASSTGEEALAGAYLAAGGSSDAITAFSNLEQSVMYDAVDPSTGFCIALTCELGPMLVAGMGAPDGGEVTQTRAALYGYSDRSEPELSTIDLGVYALAGSMFSARGGGDEINNETPQLRERFQEVSGVNIINPETLEFLLFDDFNGLLGTFTLSGVTL
;
A
#
# COMPACT_ATOMS: atom_id res chain seq x y z
N MET A 1 -9.55 -11.59 8.44
CA MET A 1 -9.20 -12.98 8.85
C MET A 1 -8.51 -13.80 7.73
N ALA A 2 -7.86 -13.18 6.74
CA ALA A 2 -7.15 -13.91 5.67
C ALA A 2 -5.73 -14.39 6.06
N ILE A 3 -5.15 -13.81 7.12
CA ILE A 3 -3.80 -14.15 7.60
C ILE A 3 -3.80 -15.50 8.38
N GLY A 4 -4.92 -15.88 9.02
CA GLY A 4 -5.00 -17.10 9.83
C GLY A 4 -5.02 -18.40 9.02
N LEU A 5 -5.65 -18.40 7.84
CA LEU A 5 -5.71 -19.57 6.97
C LEU A 5 -4.39 -19.82 6.21
N GLY A 6 -3.69 -18.75 5.82
CA GLY A 6 -2.36 -18.85 5.21
C GLY A 6 -1.29 -19.36 6.19
N ALA A 7 -1.38 -18.97 7.46
CA ALA A 7 -0.49 -19.47 8.52
C ALA A 7 -0.75 -20.94 8.88
N LEU A 8 -1.99 -21.41 8.81
CA LEU A 8 -2.34 -22.80 9.14
C LEU A 8 -1.76 -23.81 8.13
N LEU A 9 -1.77 -23.48 6.83
CA LEU A 9 -1.18 -24.32 5.77
C LEU A 9 0.35 -24.39 5.85
N LEU A 10 1.00 -23.33 6.34
CA LEU A 10 2.44 -23.33 6.63
C LEU A 10 2.77 -24.13 7.91
N LEU A 11 1.91 -24.12 8.92
CA LEU A 11 2.10 -24.84 10.18
C LEU A 11 1.96 -26.36 10.04
N VAL A 12 1.17 -26.87 9.08
CA VAL A 12 1.08 -28.32 8.81
C VAL A 12 2.43 -28.88 8.34
N ASN A 13 3.21 -28.10 7.58
CA ASN A 13 4.58 -28.49 7.19
C ASN A 13 5.60 -28.40 8.36
N LEU A 14 5.33 -27.60 9.39
CA LEU A 14 6.21 -27.43 10.56
C LEU A 14 5.92 -28.41 11.70
N GLY A 15 4.71 -28.97 11.79
CA GLY A 15 4.31 -29.94 12.82
C GLY A 15 5.01 -31.30 12.72
N LEU A 16 5.53 -31.64 11.54
CA LEU A 16 6.34 -32.85 11.31
C LEU A 16 7.77 -32.75 11.87
N MET A 17 8.24 -31.55 12.27
CA MET A 17 9.59 -31.38 12.86
C MET A 17 9.65 -31.60 14.39
N ALA A 18 8.55 -31.96 15.05
CA ALA A 18 8.46 -31.99 16.52
C ALA A 18 8.53 -33.40 17.16
N THR A 19 9.23 -34.36 16.54
CA THR A 19 9.53 -35.68 17.14
C THR A 19 11.04 -35.92 17.29
N GLY A 20 11.75 -34.98 17.93
CA GLY A 20 13.21 -35.01 18.16
C GLY A 20 13.73 -36.06 19.15
N PHE A 21 13.09 -37.23 19.25
CA PHE A 21 13.61 -38.38 20.02
C PHE A 21 13.64 -39.69 19.21
N VAL A 22 13.25 -39.66 17.93
CA VAL A 22 13.23 -40.83 17.04
C VAL A 22 14.08 -40.65 15.76
N ASP A 23 14.52 -39.42 15.45
CA ASP A 23 15.33 -39.13 14.26
C ASP A 23 16.64 -39.94 14.20
N GLY A 24 17.41 -40.02 15.30
CA GLY A 24 18.72 -40.68 15.26
C GLY A 24 18.70 -42.22 15.13
N GLN A 25 17.56 -42.88 15.38
CA GLN A 25 17.42 -44.33 15.15
C GLN A 25 16.69 -44.65 13.84
N ILE A 26 15.77 -43.79 13.40
CA ILE A 26 15.10 -43.96 12.11
C ILE A 26 16.07 -43.58 10.98
N GLU A 27 16.82 -42.49 11.09
CA GLU A 27 17.76 -42.04 10.04
C GLU A 27 18.82 -43.12 9.75
N SER A 28 19.48 -43.68 10.77
CA SER A 28 20.49 -44.73 10.56
C SER A 28 19.92 -46.06 10.05
N THR A 29 18.69 -46.42 10.46
CA THR A 29 18.06 -47.68 10.04
C THR A 29 17.42 -47.55 8.65
N VAL A 30 16.85 -46.39 8.33
CA VAL A 30 16.26 -46.08 7.01
C VAL A 30 17.36 -45.83 5.99
N GLU A 31 18.43 -45.11 6.32
CA GLU A 31 19.55 -44.88 5.40
C GLU A 31 20.26 -46.20 5.06
N SER A 32 20.45 -47.09 6.05
CA SER A 32 21.02 -48.43 5.79
C SER A 32 20.05 -49.32 5.00
N ALA A 33 18.75 -49.33 5.34
CA ALA A 33 17.75 -50.13 4.64
C ALA A 33 17.44 -49.63 3.22
N VAL A 34 17.60 -48.32 2.95
CA VAL A 34 17.44 -47.72 1.62
C VAL A 34 18.72 -47.88 0.79
N SER A 35 19.92 -47.83 1.40
CA SER A 35 21.18 -47.99 0.66
C SER A 35 21.55 -49.44 0.35
N GLU A 36 21.10 -50.41 1.16
CA GLU A 36 21.43 -51.83 0.98
C GLU A 36 20.37 -52.64 0.20
N GLY A 37 19.20 -52.08 -0.12
CA GLY A 37 18.10 -52.86 -0.72
C GLY A 37 17.32 -52.17 -1.84
N MET A 38 17.85 -51.07 -2.39
CA MET A 38 17.26 -50.30 -3.50
C MET A 38 18.38 -49.72 -4.39
N ASP A 39 19.47 -50.45 -4.57
CA ASP A 39 20.66 -50.02 -5.33
C ASP A 39 20.63 -50.46 -6.80
N GLY A 40 19.60 -51.22 -7.18
CA GLY A 40 19.40 -51.76 -8.50
C GLY A 40 20.18 -53.07 -8.75
N ASN A 41 20.90 -53.62 -7.76
CA ASN A 41 21.72 -54.80 -7.97
C ASN A 41 21.07 -56.06 -7.39
N ASP A 42 21.25 -57.19 -8.06
CA ASP A 42 20.89 -58.49 -7.51
C ASP A 42 21.84 -58.92 -6.37
N GLU A 43 21.50 -60.01 -5.66
CA GLU A 43 22.32 -60.57 -4.57
C GLU A 43 23.75 -60.97 -5.01
N ASP A 44 23.97 -61.15 -6.31
CA ASP A 44 25.26 -61.51 -6.93
C ASP A 44 26.05 -60.27 -7.39
N GLY A 45 25.49 -59.06 -7.27
CA GLY A 45 26.08 -57.77 -7.63
C GLY A 45 25.98 -57.42 -9.11
N ASN A 46 25.05 -58.02 -9.85
CA ASN A 46 24.74 -57.64 -11.23
C ASN A 46 23.63 -56.58 -11.26
N GLU A 47 23.69 -55.69 -12.26
CA GLU A 47 22.66 -54.68 -12.53
C GLU A 47 21.31 -55.33 -12.89
N ASP A 48 20.40 -55.42 -11.93
CA ASP A 48 19.02 -55.90 -12.07
C ASP A 48 18.08 -55.23 -11.07
N TYR A 49 17.57 -54.05 -11.44
CA TYR A 49 16.64 -53.29 -10.62
C TYR A 49 15.33 -54.03 -10.31
N THR A 50 14.99 -55.10 -11.03
CA THR A 50 13.74 -55.83 -10.78
C THR A 50 13.77 -56.62 -9.47
N PHE A 51 14.96 -56.81 -8.89
CA PHE A 51 15.13 -57.41 -7.58
C PHE A 51 14.63 -56.52 -6.44
N ASP A 52 14.86 -55.21 -6.54
CA ASP A 52 14.50 -54.24 -5.50
C ASP A 52 13.06 -53.72 -5.62
N TYR A 53 12.55 -53.64 -6.85
CA TYR A 53 11.23 -53.10 -7.15
C TYR A 53 10.28 -54.21 -7.63
N ASP A 54 9.87 -55.05 -6.69
CA ASP A 54 9.00 -56.21 -6.92
C ASP A 54 7.51 -55.86 -7.12
N GLU A 55 6.67 -56.88 -7.30
CA GLU A 55 5.23 -56.68 -7.52
C GLU A 55 4.53 -55.95 -6.35
N ASP A 56 5.03 -56.08 -5.12
CA ASP A 56 4.46 -55.44 -3.93
C ASP A 56 4.76 -53.94 -3.92
N TRP A 57 5.94 -53.53 -4.39
CA TRP A 57 6.24 -52.11 -4.62
C TRP A 57 5.54 -51.57 -5.87
N LEU A 58 5.47 -52.35 -6.94
CA LEU A 58 4.82 -51.94 -8.19
C LEU A 58 3.30 -51.82 -8.03
N ASN A 59 2.67 -52.62 -7.18
CA ASN A 59 1.23 -52.65 -6.97
C ASN A 59 0.89 -52.60 -5.48
N VAL A 60 0.63 -51.39 -4.98
CA VAL A 60 0.25 -51.18 -3.58
C VAL A 60 -1.26 -50.96 -3.51
N SER A 61 -1.95 -51.83 -2.76
CA SER A 61 -3.36 -51.65 -2.41
C SER A 61 -3.51 -51.33 -0.91
N SER A 62 -4.27 -50.29 -0.57
CA SER A 62 -4.58 -49.97 0.84
C SER A 62 -6.00 -49.43 1.02
N GLU A 63 -6.57 -49.63 2.20
CA GLU A 63 -7.81 -48.96 2.59
C GLU A 63 -7.49 -47.64 3.29
N LYS A 64 -8.07 -46.54 2.83
CA LYS A 64 -7.94 -45.23 3.49
C LYS A 64 -9.30 -44.62 3.81
N ALA A 65 -9.39 -44.04 5.00
CA ALA A 65 -10.57 -43.35 5.50
C ALA A 65 -10.37 -41.83 5.43
N TYR A 66 -11.27 -41.15 4.72
CA TYR A 66 -11.29 -39.71 4.57
C TYR A 66 -12.37 -39.07 5.43
N PHE A 67 -12.12 -37.83 5.85
CA PHE A 67 -13.08 -37.05 6.62
C PHE A 67 -13.20 -35.64 6.05
N ALA A 68 -14.41 -35.12 5.99
CA ALA A 68 -14.70 -33.75 5.59
C ALA A 68 -15.07 -32.92 6.83
N HIS A 69 -14.59 -31.68 6.90
CA HIS A 69 -15.03 -30.72 7.91
C HIS A 69 -16.07 -29.80 7.30
N SER A 70 -17.34 -30.16 7.47
CA SER A 70 -18.49 -29.43 6.93
C SER A 70 -18.82 -28.20 7.77
N ILE A 71 -19.14 -27.09 7.13
CA ILE A 71 -19.56 -25.86 7.81
C ILE A 71 -21.03 -25.99 8.20
N SER A 72 -21.29 -26.05 9.51
CA SER A 72 -22.65 -26.24 10.06
C SER A 72 -23.46 -24.94 10.13
N ASN A 73 -22.80 -23.78 10.24
CA ASN A 73 -23.43 -22.45 10.28
C ASN A 73 -23.31 -21.69 8.94
N LEU A 74 -23.46 -22.38 7.80
CA LEU A 74 -23.20 -21.81 6.47
C LEU A 74 -23.96 -20.50 6.20
N ASP A 75 -25.24 -20.44 6.54
CA ASP A 75 -26.08 -19.26 6.30
C ASP A 75 -25.56 -18.02 7.05
N ASP A 76 -25.10 -18.21 8.28
CA ASP A 76 -24.59 -17.11 9.12
C ASP A 76 -23.20 -16.64 8.66
N VAL A 77 -22.35 -17.57 8.21
CA VAL A 77 -21.06 -17.25 7.59
C VAL A 77 -21.26 -16.44 6.31
N GLN A 78 -22.23 -16.80 5.47
CA GLN A 78 -22.49 -16.11 4.20
C GLN A 78 -23.19 -14.76 4.38
N ALA A 79 -24.17 -14.68 5.28
CA ALA A 79 -24.97 -13.46 5.47
C ALA A 79 -24.28 -12.42 6.36
N ASN A 80 -23.61 -12.86 7.44
CA ASN A 80 -23.13 -11.97 8.50
C ASN A 80 -21.59 -11.97 8.65
N GLY A 81 -20.88 -12.84 7.93
CA GLY A 81 -19.41 -12.95 8.05
C GLY A 81 -18.95 -13.53 9.39
N SER A 82 -19.82 -14.26 10.09
CA SER A 82 -19.52 -14.95 11.34
C SER A 82 -18.40 -15.98 11.18
N ALA A 83 -17.75 -16.35 12.30
CA ALA A 83 -16.75 -17.41 12.30
C ALA A 83 -17.40 -18.77 11.97
N PRO A 84 -16.79 -19.60 11.10
CA PRO A 84 -17.34 -20.90 10.74
C PRO A 84 -17.24 -21.90 11.89
N THR A 85 -18.30 -22.69 12.07
CA THR A 85 -18.34 -23.86 12.95
C THR A 85 -18.27 -25.12 12.12
N TYR A 86 -17.39 -26.04 12.51
CA TYR A 86 -17.08 -27.24 11.73
C TYR A 86 -17.64 -28.50 12.37
N GLU A 87 -18.19 -29.37 11.54
CA GLU A 87 -18.64 -30.72 11.90
C GLU A 87 -17.85 -31.74 11.08
N LYS A 88 -17.27 -32.74 11.75
CA LYS A 88 -16.52 -33.82 11.09
C LYS A 88 -17.52 -34.82 10.50
N ILE A 89 -17.47 -35.02 9.18
CA ILE A 89 -18.29 -35.97 8.42
C ILE A 89 -17.39 -37.07 7.85
N GLY A 90 -17.81 -38.32 7.97
CA GLY A 90 -17.08 -39.50 7.52
C GLY A 90 -17.28 -40.67 8.49
N PRO A 91 -16.52 -41.77 8.34
CA PRO A 91 -15.43 -41.96 7.38
C PRO A 91 -15.94 -42.21 5.95
N PHE A 92 -15.28 -41.65 4.93
CA PHE A 92 -15.44 -42.09 3.54
C PHE A 92 -14.29 -43.02 3.22
N ILE A 93 -14.55 -44.31 3.02
CA ILE A 93 -13.50 -45.31 2.89
C ILE A 93 -13.32 -45.68 1.42
N TYR A 94 -12.08 -45.65 0.94
CA TYR A 94 -11.70 -46.01 -0.42
C TYR A 94 -10.62 -47.10 -0.40
N TYR A 95 -10.72 -48.03 -1.36
CA TYR A 95 -9.59 -48.82 -1.80
C TYR A 95 -8.74 -47.97 -2.73
N GLU A 96 -7.47 -47.80 -2.36
CA GLU A 96 -6.48 -47.10 -3.14
C GLU A 96 -5.53 -48.12 -3.74
N ASN A 97 -5.57 -48.24 -5.05
CA ASN A 97 -4.69 -49.10 -5.81
C ASN A 97 -3.72 -48.20 -6.57
N THR A 98 -2.46 -48.21 -6.13
CA THR A 98 -1.34 -47.57 -6.82
C THR A 98 -0.65 -48.60 -7.69
N THR A 99 -0.57 -48.33 -8.99
CA THR A 99 0.27 -49.09 -9.92
C THR A 99 1.40 -48.21 -10.40
N ARG A 100 2.63 -48.74 -10.36
CA ARG A 100 3.86 -48.09 -10.85
C ARG A 100 4.43 -48.91 -12.01
N GLU A 101 4.94 -48.21 -13.01
CA GLU A 101 5.69 -48.74 -14.14
C GLU A 101 7.04 -48.04 -14.19
N ILE A 102 8.12 -48.82 -14.09
CA ILE A 102 9.48 -48.31 -14.15
C ILE A 102 9.82 -48.01 -15.61
N LEU A 103 10.22 -46.77 -15.88
CA LEU A 103 10.58 -46.29 -17.21
C LEU A 103 12.08 -46.37 -17.44
N ASP A 104 12.87 -46.07 -16.41
CA ASP A 104 14.32 -46.06 -16.47
C ASP A 104 14.96 -46.19 -15.07
N PHE A 105 16.17 -46.75 -15.02
CA PHE A 105 17.00 -46.82 -13.82
C PHE A 105 18.43 -46.38 -14.16
N ASP A 106 18.90 -45.33 -13.51
CA ASP A 106 20.27 -44.81 -13.64
C ASP A 106 21.13 -45.40 -12.52
N TYR A 107 22.00 -46.35 -12.88
CA TYR A 107 22.93 -47.02 -11.98
C TYR A 107 24.15 -46.16 -11.58
N GLU A 108 24.46 -45.07 -12.31
CA GLU A 108 25.55 -44.17 -11.94
C GLU A 108 25.10 -43.17 -10.87
N GLU A 109 23.86 -42.69 -11.00
CA GLU A 109 23.25 -41.75 -10.04
C GLU A 109 22.41 -42.44 -8.95
N ASN A 110 22.19 -43.76 -9.06
CA ASN A 110 21.26 -44.54 -8.22
C ASN A 110 19.86 -43.92 -8.16
N THR A 111 19.29 -43.61 -9.33
CA THR A 111 17.97 -42.99 -9.42
C THR A 111 17.02 -43.79 -10.30
N ILE A 112 15.74 -43.77 -9.94
CA ILE A 112 14.67 -44.43 -10.69
C ILE A 112 13.70 -43.41 -11.26
N THR A 113 13.31 -43.61 -12.52
CA THR A 113 12.19 -42.89 -13.15
C THR A 113 11.03 -43.86 -13.35
N TYR A 114 9.87 -43.54 -12.78
CA TYR A 114 8.65 -44.35 -12.94
C TYR A 114 7.45 -43.47 -13.27
N SER A 115 6.48 -44.06 -13.96
CA SER A 115 5.13 -43.51 -14.12
C SER A 115 4.19 -44.28 -13.22
N GLY A 116 3.35 -43.59 -12.47
CA GLY A 116 2.36 -44.22 -11.61
C GLY A 116 0.98 -43.63 -11.81
N TYR A 117 -0.04 -44.47 -11.65
CA TYR A 117 -1.41 -44.00 -11.51
C TYR A 117 -2.03 -44.61 -10.25
N GLU A 118 -3.00 -43.89 -9.70
CA GLU A 118 -3.72 -44.31 -8.51
C GLU A 118 -5.22 -44.32 -8.81
N ILE A 119 -5.87 -45.42 -8.47
CA ILE A 119 -7.31 -45.61 -8.62
C ILE A 119 -7.93 -45.63 -7.23
N TYR A 120 -8.97 -44.83 -7.05
CA TYR A 120 -9.74 -44.71 -5.82
C TYR A 120 -11.12 -45.34 -6.04
N GLU A 121 -11.40 -46.45 -5.37
CA GLU A 121 -12.70 -47.13 -5.43
C GLU A 121 -13.40 -47.03 -4.08
N TRP A 122 -14.60 -46.45 -4.05
CA TRP A 122 -15.35 -46.30 -2.81
C TRP A 122 -15.76 -47.68 -2.26
N CYS A 123 -15.44 -47.93 -1.00
CA CYS A 123 -15.83 -49.14 -0.29
C CYS A 123 -17.00 -48.86 0.63
N GLU A 124 -18.20 -49.33 0.27
CA GLU A 124 -19.42 -49.15 1.07
C GLU A 124 -19.39 -49.98 2.37
N ASP A 125 -18.85 -51.20 2.31
CA ASP A 125 -18.89 -52.16 3.41
C ASP A 125 -17.68 -52.10 4.34
N CYS A 126 -16.70 -51.23 4.05
CA CYS A 126 -15.50 -51.11 4.87
C CYS A 126 -15.80 -50.40 6.19
N THR A 127 -14.95 -50.68 7.18
CA THR A 127 -15.06 -50.09 8.51
C THR A 127 -13.73 -49.51 8.95
N TRP A 128 -13.78 -48.29 9.48
CA TRP A 128 -12.63 -47.65 10.09
C TRP A 128 -12.81 -47.62 11.60
N THR A 129 -11.78 -48.00 12.35
CA THR A 129 -11.82 -47.99 13.82
C THR A 129 -11.17 -46.71 14.33
N ASP A 130 -11.88 -45.99 15.21
CA ASP A 130 -11.35 -44.78 15.84
C ASP A 130 -10.35 -45.07 16.97
N ASP A 131 -9.73 -44.02 17.50
CA ASP A 131 -8.75 -44.10 18.60
C ASP A 131 -9.35 -44.69 19.89
N ASP A 132 -10.68 -44.65 20.05
CA ASP A 132 -11.43 -45.24 21.17
C ASP A 132 -11.81 -46.72 20.91
N GLY A 133 -11.44 -47.28 19.76
CA GLY A 133 -11.69 -48.67 19.40
C GLY A 133 -13.09 -48.93 18.83
N VAL A 134 -13.83 -47.89 18.46
CA VAL A 134 -15.19 -47.99 17.89
C VAL A 134 -15.10 -48.07 16.38
N ALA A 135 -15.74 -49.09 15.80
CA ALA A 135 -15.82 -49.26 14.36
C ALA A 135 -16.93 -48.38 13.76
N HIS A 136 -16.58 -47.62 12.73
CA HIS A 136 -17.48 -46.76 11.94
C HIS A 136 -17.52 -47.26 10.49
N THR A 137 -18.71 -47.44 9.94
CA THR A 137 -18.91 -47.86 8.55
C THR A 137 -18.67 -46.68 7.59
N SER A 138 -18.21 -47.00 6.39
CA SER A 138 -18.06 -46.03 5.30
C SER A 138 -19.37 -45.29 5.01
N VAL A 139 -19.26 -43.98 4.85
CA VAL A 139 -20.36 -43.09 4.50
C VAL A 139 -20.41 -42.92 2.98
N SER A 140 -21.62 -42.81 2.41
CA SER A 140 -21.83 -42.68 0.96
C SER A 140 -21.14 -41.46 0.36
N GLY A 141 -20.54 -41.62 -0.83
CA GLY A 141 -19.99 -40.53 -1.63
C GLY A 141 -21.01 -39.45 -2.04
N ASP A 142 -22.31 -39.73 -1.95
CA ASP A 142 -23.39 -38.77 -2.22
C ASP A 142 -23.71 -37.86 -1.00
N THR A 143 -22.96 -37.99 0.09
CA THR A 143 -23.19 -37.21 1.31
C THR A 143 -22.89 -35.72 1.07
N LEU A 144 -23.90 -34.89 1.31
CA LEU A 144 -23.76 -33.43 1.17
C LEU A 144 -22.79 -32.89 2.23
N THR A 145 -21.81 -32.12 1.77
CA THR A 145 -20.88 -31.39 2.64
C THR A 145 -20.86 -29.92 2.27
N ASN A 146 -20.93 -29.04 3.27
CA ASN A 146 -20.85 -27.61 3.08
C ASN A 146 -19.39 -27.18 3.20
N GLN A 147 -18.79 -26.75 2.10
CA GLN A 147 -17.39 -26.30 2.08
C GLN A 147 -17.20 -25.03 1.26
N VAL A 148 -16.00 -24.45 1.37
CA VAL A 148 -15.60 -23.32 0.55
C VAL A 148 -15.62 -23.70 -0.94
N ASN A 149 -16.11 -22.78 -1.78
CA ASN A 149 -16.05 -22.98 -3.22
C ASN A 149 -14.61 -22.72 -3.72
N ILE A 150 -13.85 -23.79 -3.89
CA ILE A 150 -12.41 -23.74 -4.21
C ILE A 150 -12.18 -23.06 -5.57
N LEU A 151 -12.98 -23.39 -6.59
CA LEU A 151 -12.86 -22.84 -7.95
C LEU A 151 -13.19 -21.35 -8.02
N TRP A 152 -14.26 -20.93 -7.33
CA TRP A 152 -14.67 -19.52 -7.29
C TRP A 152 -13.67 -18.65 -6.54
N ASN A 153 -13.15 -19.12 -5.40
CA ASN A 153 -12.22 -18.33 -4.58
C ASN A 153 -10.87 -18.11 -5.28
N THR A 154 -10.37 -19.10 -6.05
CA THR A 154 -9.15 -18.93 -6.85
C THR A 154 -9.35 -17.91 -7.97
N GLN A 155 -10.48 -17.95 -8.68
CA GLN A 155 -10.83 -16.94 -9.69
C GLN A 155 -10.99 -15.54 -9.09
N ARG A 156 -11.56 -15.44 -7.89
CA ARG A 156 -11.72 -14.16 -7.18
C ARG A 156 -10.37 -13.55 -6.79
N VAL A 157 -9.41 -14.36 -6.35
CA VAL A 157 -8.03 -13.90 -6.04
C VAL A 157 -7.31 -13.48 -7.33
N ALA A 158 -7.46 -14.22 -8.43
CA ALA A 158 -6.89 -13.85 -9.72
C ALA A 158 -7.51 -12.56 -10.30
N GLY A 159 -8.83 -12.38 -10.14
CA GLY A 159 -9.57 -11.19 -10.58
C GLY A 159 -9.34 -9.94 -9.71
N MET A 160 -8.87 -10.08 -8.47
CA MET A 160 -8.48 -8.93 -7.64
C MET A 160 -7.20 -8.25 -8.14
N ASN A 161 -6.34 -8.96 -8.88
CA ASN A 161 -5.11 -8.37 -9.44
C ASN A 161 -5.41 -7.25 -10.45
N THR A 162 -6.50 -7.34 -11.21
CA THR A 162 -6.91 -6.28 -12.15
C THR A 162 -7.56 -5.09 -11.45
N GLY A 163 -8.08 -5.25 -10.22
CA GLY A 163 -8.63 -4.15 -9.43
C GLY A 163 -7.56 -3.24 -8.82
N ILE A 164 -6.34 -3.74 -8.62
CA ILE A 164 -5.22 -2.96 -8.05
C ILE A 164 -4.74 -1.89 -9.04
N GLU A 165 -4.69 -2.19 -10.34
CA GLU A 165 -4.32 -1.22 -11.38
C GLU A 165 -5.28 -0.01 -11.42
N TYR A 166 -6.58 -0.24 -11.19
CA TYR A 166 -7.56 0.84 -11.14
C TYR A 166 -7.33 1.75 -9.92
N LEU A 167 -7.00 1.20 -8.74
CA LEU A 167 -6.72 2.02 -7.54
C LEU A 167 -5.49 2.91 -7.72
N GLU A 168 -4.45 2.44 -8.41
CA GLU A 168 -3.27 3.24 -8.74
C GLU A 168 -3.63 4.44 -9.64
N ILE A 169 -4.39 4.20 -10.71
CA ILE A 169 -4.82 5.24 -11.64
C ILE A 169 -5.70 6.28 -10.92
N PHE A 170 -6.61 5.84 -10.04
CA PHE A 170 -7.43 6.77 -9.26
C PHE A 170 -6.59 7.59 -8.27
N ALA A 171 -5.63 6.99 -7.58
CA ALA A 171 -4.74 7.70 -6.67
C ALA A 171 -3.87 8.73 -7.42
N GLN A 172 -3.33 8.36 -8.59
CA GLN A 172 -2.57 9.28 -9.45
C GLN A 172 -3.44 10.45 -9.95
N GLY A 173 -4.67 10.17 -10.38
CA GLY A 173 -5.64 11.19 -10.80
C GLY A 173 -6.00 12.17 -9.67
N MET A 174 -6.29 11.66 -8.47
CA MET A 174 -6.57 12.51 -7.29
C MET A 174 -5.37 13.34 -6.87
N PHE A 175 -4.17 12.75 -6.88
CA PHE A 175 -2.95 13.50 -6.58
C PHE A 175 -2.73 14.64 -7.58
N ALA A 176 -2.88 14.36 -8.88
CA ALA A 176 -2.75 15.38 -9.92
C ALA A 176 -3.82 16.49 -9.79
N SER A 177 -5.06 16.13 -9.48
CA SER A 177 -6.15 17.07 -9.25
C SER A 177 -5.85 18.00 -8.07
N GLN A 178 -5.45 17.44 -6.92
CA GLN A 178 -5.06 18.22 -5.74
C GLN A 178 -3.86 19.12 -5.99
N MET A 179 -2.89 18.67 -6.79
CA MET A 179 -1.76 19.51 -7.17
C MET A 179 -2.18 20.70 -8.04
N ILE A 180 -3.10 20.49 -8.99
CA ILE A 180 -3.65 21.57 -9.82
C ILE A 180 -4.45 22.56 -8.97
N GLU A 181 -5.29 22.06 -8.07
CA GLU A 181 -6.03 22.90 -7.13
C GLU A 181 -5.08 23.74 -6.28
N PHE A 182 -4.05 23.10 -5.72
CA PHE A 182 -3.03 23.76 -4.91
C PHE A 182 -2.31 24.86 -5.69
N ASP A 183 -1.93 24.61 -6.93
CA ASP A 183 -1.26 25.60 -7.77
C ASP A 183 -2.17 26.80 -8.07
N LEU A 184 -3.43 26.57 -8.42
CA LEU A 184 -4.40 27.63 -8.68
C LEU A 184 -4.73 28.45 -7.43
N LYS A 185 -4.81 27.79 -6.27
CA LYS A 185 -5.18 28.38 -4.99
C LYS A 185 -4.04 29.12 -4.31
N TYR A 186 -2.82 28.60 -4.40
CA TYR A 186 -1.68 29.10 -3.65
C TYR A 186 -0.54 29.57 -4.55
N ARG A 187 -0.13 28.81 -5.57
CA ARG A 187 1.06 29.17 -6.35
C ARG A 187 0.87 30.41 -7.22
N ALA A 188 -0.22 30.51 -8.00
CA ALA A 188 -0.50 31.70 -8.82
C ALA A 188 -0.57 33.00 -7.98
N PRO A 189 -1.37 33.07 -6.89
CA PRO A 189 -1.40 34.25 -6.03
C PRO A 189 -0.04 34.58 -5.39
N SER A 190 0.78 33.58 -5.09
CA SER A 190 2.11 33.78 -4.53
C SER A 190 3.07 34.42 -5.52
N ILE A 191 3.04 33.98 -6.78
CA ILE A 191 3.83 34.60 -7.86
C ILE A 191 3.46 36.08 -7.96
N TRP A 192 2.18 36.41 -8.10
CA TRP A 192 1.73 37.80 -8.20
C TRP A 192 2.02 38.63 -6.94
N ALA A 193 1.91 38.03 -5.75
CA ALA A 193 2.29 38.70 -4.51
C ALA A 193 3.80 39.00 -4.47
N SER A 194 4.63 38.08 -4.94
CA SER A 194 6.09 38.27 -5.02
C SER A 194 6.47 39.37 -6.03
N GLU A 195 5.73 39.48 -7.13
CA GLU A 195 5.86 40.56 -8.11
C GLU A 195 5.42 41.90 -7.52
N ASP A 196 4.31 41.95 -6.76
CA ASP A 196 3.86 43.16 -6.07
C ASP A 196 4.87 43.64 -5.03
N ILE A 197 5.47 42.71 -4.28
CA ILE A 197 6.57 43.02 -3.35
C ILE A 197 7.77 43.55 -4.14
N SER A 198 8.16 42.90 -5.23
CA SER A 198 9.27 43.37 -6.08
C SER A 198 9.02 44.77 -6.67
N LEU A 199 7.77 45.06 -7.05
CA LEU A 199 7.35 46.38 -7.54
C LEU A 199 7.40 47.43 -6.42
N LEU A 200 6.99 47.08 -5.20
CA LEU A 200 7.13 47.95 -4.03
C LEU A 200 8.60 48.33 -3.80
N LEU A 201 9.49 47.33 -3.86
CA LEU A 201 10.94 47.50 -3.67
C LEU A 201 11.63 48.32 -4.77
N ALA A 202 10.95 48.57 -5.90
CA ALA A 202 11.45 49.53 -6.90
C ALA A 202 11.40 50.99 -6.39
N SER A 203 10.64 51.26 -5.33
CA SER A 203 10.41 52.61 -4.78
C SER A 203 10.70 52.74 -3.28
N SER A 204 11.02 51.65 -2.60
CA SER A 204 11.38 51.59 -1.17
C SER A 204 12.43 50.51 -0.93
N THR A 205 13.12 50.56 0.20
CA THR A 205 14.01 49.46 0.65
C THR A 205 13.20 48.29 1.23
N GLY A 206 13.82 47.10 1.30
CA GLY A 206 13.24 45.94 1.98
C GLY A 206 12.86 46.22 3.43
N GLU A 207 13.69 46.96 4.15
CA GLU A 207 13.41 47.34 5.54
C GLU A 207 12.22 48.28 5.66
N GLU A 208 12.08 49.26 4.76
CA GLU A 208 10.93 50.17 4.72
C GLU A 208 9.63 49.42 4.41
N ALA A 209 9.67 48.44 3.51
CA ALA A 209 8.52 47.61 3.20
C ALA A 209 8.07 46.77 4.40
N LEU A 210 9.00 46.12 5.11
CA LEU A 210 8.71 45.34 6.32
C LEU A 210 8.19 46.23 7.45
N ALA A 211 8.82 47.38 7.68
CA ALA A 211 8.39 48.35 8.67
C ALA A 211 6.99 48.90 8.36
N GLY A 212 6.71 49.22 7.09
CA GLY A 212 5.40 49.67 6.64
C GLY A 212 4.31 48.63 6.87
N ALA A 213 4.58 47.37 6.53
CA ALA A 213 3.66 46.26 6.76
C ALA A 213 3.42 46.00 8.25
N TYR A 214 4.47 46.06 9.08
CA TYR A 214 4.36 45.95 10.53
C TYR A 214 3.47 47.04 11.13
N LEU A 215 3.65 48.30 10.72
CA LEU A 215 2.79 49.41 11.17
C LEU A 215 1.33 49.22 10.72
N ALA A 216 1.11 48.79 9.48
CA ALA A 216 -0.22 48.51 8.95
C ALA A 216 -0.93 47.38 9.72
N ALA A 217 -0.16 46.42 10.25
CA ALA A 217 -0.64 45.34 11.11
C ALA A 217 -0.86 45.75 12.58
N GLY A 218 -0.72 47.04 12.92
CA GLY A 218 -0.94 47.57 14.28
C GLY A 218 0.32 47.66 15.13
N GLY A 219 1.51 47.50 14.54
CA GLY A 219 2.80 47.66 15.19
C GLY A 219 3.10 49.10 15.64
N SER A 220 4.01 49.26 16.60
CA SER A 220 4.42 50.57 17.13
C SER A 220 5.60 51.16 16.33
N SER A 221 5.55 52.46 16.04
CA SER A 221 6.65 53.15 15.36
C SER A 221 7.99 53.09 16.09
N ASP A 222 7.98 52.86 17.40
CA ASP A 222 9.19 52.78 18.22
C ASP A 222 10.03 51.53 17.93
N ALA A 223 9.46 50.52 17.27
CA ALA A 223 10.11 49.22 17.01
C ALA A 223 10.66 49.07 15.58
N ILE A 224 10.52 50.09 14.72
CA ILE A 224 10.91 50.02 13.30
C ILE A 224 12.41 49.73 13.10
N THR A 225 13.27 50.13 14.05
CA THR A 225 14.72 49.87 13.96
C THR A 225 15.06 48.37 13.96
N ALA A 226 14.14 47.52 14.43
CA ALA A 226 14.32 46.06 14.43
C ALA A 226 14.54 45.50 13.01
N PHE A 227 14.00 46.16 11.97
CA PHE A 227 14.10 45.68 10.59
C PHE A 227 15.45 45.90 9.93
N SER A 228 16.39 46.60 10.57
CA SER A 228 17.70 46.89 9.98
C SER A 228 18.48 45.63 9.59
N ASN A 229 19.09 45.66 8.40
CA ASN A 229 19.93 44.58 7.83
C ASN A 229 19.17 43.27 7.55
N LEU A 230 17.87 43.35 7.26
CA LEU A 230 17.05 42.19 6.92
C LEU A 230 16.70 42.10 5.45
N GLU A 231 16.90 43.17 4.66
CA GLU A 231 16.51 43.19 3.25
C GLU A 231 17.09 42.00 2.49
N GLN A 232 18.40 41.78 2.60
CA GLN A 232 19.04 40.72 1.85
C GLN A 232 18.52 39.33 2.26
N SER A 233 18.45 39.04 3.55
CA SER A 233 18.05 37.71 4.04
C SER A 233 16.57 37.42 3.80
N VAL A 234 15.69 38.41 3.95
CA VAL A 234 14.23 38.22 3.85
C VAL A 234 13.74 38.35 2.41
N MET A 235 14.23 39.34 1.67
CA MET A 235 13.69 39.66 0.34
C MET A 235 14.33 38.85 -0.78
N TYR A 236 15.62 38.49 -0.68
CA TYR A 236 16.37 37.97 -1.83
C TYR A 236 17.07 36.62 -1.61
N ASP A 237 17.65 36.37 -0.42
CA ASP A 237 18.59 35.26 -0.21
C ASP A 237 17.99 34.05 0.55
N ALA A 238 16.76 34.14 1.06
CA ALA A 238 16.17 33.02 1.78
C ALA A 238 15.95 31.81 0.86
N VAL A 239 16.44 30.65 1.29
CA VAL A 239 16.38 29.39 0.56
C VAL A 239 15.94 28.28 1.51
N ASP A 240 15.07 27.38 1.06
CA ASP A 240 14.75 26.17 1.82
C ASP A 240 15.99 25.26 1.89
N PRO A 241 16.53 24.96 3.07
CA PRO A 241 17.73 24.15 3.22
C PRO A 241 17.57 22.71 2.73
N SER A 242 16.34 22.20 2.60
CA SER A 242 16.10 20.81 2.18
C SER A 242 16.12 20.63 0.65
N THR A 243 15.59 21.60 -0.09
CA THR A 243 15.44 21.53 -1.55
C THR A 243 16.35 22.48 -2.32
N GLY A 244 16.85 23.55 -1.68
CA GLY A 244 17.58 24.61 -2.35
C GLY A 244 16.67 25.59 -3.13
N PHE A 245 15.35 25.50 -2.99
CA PHE A 245 14.43 26.43 -3.64
C PHE A 245 14.43 27.81 -2.96
N CYS A 246 14.33 28.87 -3.76
CA CYS A 246 14.20 30.22 -3.23
C CYS A 246 12.84 30.39 -2.53
N ILE A 247 12.89 30.78 -1.25
CA ILE A 247 11.73 31.08 -0.41
C ILE A 247 11.69 32.55 0.02
N ALA A 248 12.60 33.37 -0.50
CA ALA A 248 12.61 34.81 -0.25
C ALA A 248 11.30 35.47 -0.67
N LEU A 249 10.94 36.60 -0.06
CA LEU A 249 9.62 37.22 -0.31
C LEU A 249 9.41 37.71 -1.75
N THR A 250 10.50 37.94 -2.49
CA THR A 250 10.45 38.26 -3.93
C THR A 250 10.45 37.04 -4.85
N CYS A 251 10.55 35.84 -4.29
CA CYS A 251 10.48 34.57 -5.02
C CYS A 251 9.07 33.99 -5.01
N GLU A 252 8.78 33.17 -6.03
CA GLU A 252 7.44 32.63 -6.31
C GLU A 252 6.78 31.93 -5.11
N LEU A 253 7.54 31.24 -4.26
CA LEU A 253 7.02 30.47 -3.13
C LEU A 253 7.03 31.23 -1.79
N GLY A 254 7.73 32.36 -1.71
CA GLY A 254 7.94 33.08 -0.45
C GLY A 254 6.65 33.54 0.20
N PRO A 255 5.78 34.29 -0.52
CA PRO A 255 4.53 34.78 0.03
C PRO A 255 3.59 33.66 0.53
N MET A 256 3.39 32.59 -0.26
CA MET A 256 2.56 31.46 0.17
C MET A 256 3.16 30.68 1.34
N LEU A 257 4.49 30.52 1.40
CA LEU A 257 5.13 29.81 2.50
C LEU A 257 4.90 30.56 3.81
N VAL A 258 5.18 31.87 3.83
CA VAL A 258 4.97 32.70 5.02
C VAL A 258 3.50 32.74 5.43
N ALA A 259 2.58 32.91 4.48
CA ALA A 259 1.15 32.90 4.78
C ALA A 259 0.68 31.53 5.30
N GLY A 260 1.16 30.44 4.70
CA GLY A 260 0.81 29.06 5.03
C GLY A 260 1.33 28.60 6.39
N MET A 261 2.46 29.15 6.87
CA MET A 261 2.96 28.93 8.23
C MET A 261 2.03 29.51 9.30
N GLY A 262 1.17 30.46 8.94
CA GLY A 262 0.24 31.12 9.85
C GLY A 262 0.83 32.33 10.59
N ALA A 263 -0.02 32.98 11.38
CA ALA A 263 0.32 34.19 12.11
C ALA A 263 1.40 33.93 13.18
N PRO A 264 2.22 34.95 13.53
CA PRO A 264 3.19 34.86 14.61
C PRO A 264 2.55 34.39 15.93
N ASP A 265 3.16 33.39 16.56
CA ASP A 265 2.70 32.74 17.79
C ASP A 265 3.63 32.99 18.99
N GLY A 266 4.78 33.63 18.78
CA GLY A 266 5.89 33.73 19.76
C GLY A 266 6.57 32.39 20.08
N GLY A 267 6.18 31.32 19.39
CA GLY A 267 6.56 29.94 19.65
C GLY A 267 7.17 29.29 18.41
N GLU A 268 6.61 28.15 18.03
CA GLU A 268 7.17 27.29 16.97
C GLU A 268 7.10 27.95 15.59
N VAL A 269 5.97 28.57 15.25
CA VAL A 269 5.80 29.23 13.94
C VAL A 269 6.81 30.37 13.78
N THR A 270 6.90 31.20 14.81
CA THR A 270 7.82 32.36 14.86
C THR A 270 9.27 31.92 14.74
N GLN A 271 9.68 30.91 15.52
CA GLN A 271 11.05 30.41 15.50
C GLN A 271 11.41 29.74 14.17
N THR A 272 10.48 28.99 13.59
CA THR A 272 10.69 28.33 12.29
C THR A 272 10.85 29.37 11.18
N ARG A 273 10.00 30.39 11.16
CA ARG A 273 10.10 31.48 10.16
C ARG A 273 11.40 32.26 10.34
N ALA A 274 11.78 32.57 11.58
CA ALA A 274 13.04 33.24 11.89
C ALA A 274 14.28 32.47 11.42
N ALA A 275 14.25 31.14 11.54
CA ALA A 275 15.32 30.28 11.06
C ALA A 275 15.41 30.30 9.52
N LEU A 276 14.29 30.20 8.81
CA LEU A 276 14.24 30.18 7.34
C LEU A 276 14.68 31.50 6.70
N TYR A 277 14.33 32.63 7.33
CA TYR A 277 14.55 33.97 6.78
C TYR A 277 15.73 34.73 7.44
N GLY A 278 16.52 34.03 8.26
CA GLY A 278 17.82 34.51 8.74
C GLY A 278 17.79 35.56 9.85
N TYR A 279 16.74 35.58 10.68
CA TYR A 279 16.62 36.49 11.83
C TYR A 279 16.48 35.78 13.19
N SER A 280 16.87 34.50 13.25
CA SER A 280 16.83 33.68 14.48
C SER A 280 17.76 34.14 15.61
N ASP A 281 18.75 34.99 15.32
CA ASP A 281 19.69 35.55 16.29
C ASP A 281 19.11 36.74 17.08
N ARG A 282 17.94 37.25 16.68
CA ARG A 282 17.26 38.37 17.33
C ARG A 282 16.59 37.92 18.63
N SER A 283 16.67 38.77 19.65
CA SER A 283 16.00 38.57 20.93
C SER A 283 14.67 39.32 21.00
N GLU A 284 13.78 38.92 21.91
CA GLU A 284 12.58 39.70 22.21
C GLU A 284 12.93 41.12 22.71
N PRO A 285 12.21 42.17 22.30
CA PRO A 285 10.98 42.16 21.47
C PRO A 285 11.23 42.27 19.95
N GLU A 286 12.48 42.28 19.49
CA GLU A 286 12.81 42.47 18.07
C GLU A 286 12.38 41.26 17.23
N LEU A 287 12.54 40.04 17.76
CA LEU A 287 12.14 38.81 17.08
C LEU A 287 10.65 38.83 16.70
N SER A 288 9.77 39.08 17.67
CA SER A 288 8.32 39.16 17.43
C SER A 288 7.92 40.34 16.54
N THR A 289 8.64 41.46 16.64
CA THR A 289 8.46 42.62 15.75
C THR A 289 8.75 42.26 14.30
N ILE A 290 9.89 41.60 14.06
CA ILE A 290 10.32 41.18 12.73
C ILE A 290 9.37 40.15 12.16
N ASP A 291 9.01 39.13 12.93
CA ASP A 291 8.11 38.06 12.47
C ASP A 291 6.74 38.61 12.05
N LEU A 292 6.21 39.57 12.81
CA LEU A 292 4.97 40.25 12.44
C LEU A 292 5.11 41.07 11.15
N GLY A 293 6.22 41.77 10.95
CA GLY A 293 6.46 42.52 9.70
C GLY A 293 6.58 41.61 8.47
N VAL A 294 7.32 40.49 8.60
CA VAL A 294 7.47 39.47 7.54
C VAL A 294 6.12 38.85 7.21
N TYR A 295 5.37 38.39 8.22
CA TYR A 295 4.04 37.82 8.05
C TYR A 295 3.05 38.83 7.45
N ALA A 296 3.04 40.06 7.94
CA ALA A 296 2.12 41.09 7.48
C ALA A 296 2.36 41.45 6.01
N LEU A 297 3.62 41.59 5.58
CA LEU A 297 3.93 41.92 4.20
C LEU A 297 3.52 40.79 3.25
N ALA A 298 4.01 39.58 3.51
CA ALA A 298 3.73 38.42 2.68
C ALA A 298 2.24 38.05 2.69
N GLY A 299 1.63 37.94 3.88
CA GLY A 299 0.25 37.53 4.07
C GLY A 299 -0.75 38.52 3.48
N SER A 300 -0.50 39.83 3.60
CA SER A 300 -1.40 40.84 3.02
C SER A 300 -1.37 40.85 1.50
N MET A 301 -0.18 40.79 0.89
CA MET A 301 -0.04 40.73 -0.58
C MET A 301 -0.60 39.42 -1.14
N PHE A 302 -0.32 38.30 -0.48
CA PHE A 302 -0.85 36.99 -0.85
C PHE A 302 -2.38 36.94 -0.77
N SER A 303 -2.97 37.42 0.33
CA SER A 303 -4.42 37.47 0.50
C SER A 303 -5.08 38.47 -0.46
N ALA A 304 -4.45 39.60 -0.78
CA ALA A 304 -4.96 40.57 -1.75
C ALA A 304 -5.08 39.98 -3.18
N ARG A 305 -4.29 38.94 -3.48
CA ARG A 305 -4.37 38.17 -4.73
C ARG A 305 -5.32 36.98 -4.65
N GLY A 306 -6.07 36.82 -3.56
CA GLY A 306 -6.99 35.71 -3.33
C GLY A 306 -6.26 34.39 -3.08
N GLY A 307 -5.11 34.46 -2.42
CA GLY A 307 -4.34 33.30 -2.00
C GLY A 307 -5.04 32.55 -0.87
N GLY A 308 -5.28 31.26 -1.06
CA GLY A 308 -5.99 30.41 -0.09
C GLY A 308 -7.51 30.41 -0.20
N ASP A 309 -8.09 31.20 -1.12
CA ASP A 309 -9.52 31.15 -1.44
C ASP A 309 -9.91 29.84 -2.15
N GLU A 310 -11.18 29.45 -2.06
CA GLU A 310 -11.70 28.29 -2.79
C GLU A 310 -11.67 28.52 -4.31
N ILE A 311 -11.31 27.47 -5.06
CA ILE A 311 -11.26 27.51 -6.53
C ILE A 311 -12.56 26.96 -7.10
N ASN A 312 -13.28 27.81 -7.84
CA ASN A 312 -14.53 27.50 -8.52
C ASN A 312 -14.67 28.34 -9.80
N ASN A 313 -15.79 28.19 -10.50
CA ASN A 313 -16.05 28.93 -11.74
C ASN A 313 -16.28 30.44 -11.56
N GLU A 314 -16.47 30.90 -10.32
CA GLU A 314 -16.58 32.32 -9.96
C GLU A 314 -15.23 32.92 -9.50
N THR A 315 -14.16 32.11 -9.42
CA THR A 315 -12.84 32.56 -8.97
C THR A 315 -12.34 33.72 -9.85
N PRO A 316 -12.00 34.88 -9.25
CA PRO A 316 -11.45 36.00 -9.99
C PRO A 316 -10.16 35.62 -10.71
N GLN A 317 -10.02 36.06 -11.95
CA GLN A 317 -8.82 35.88 -12.75
C GLN A 317 -8.43 34.40 -12.95
N LEU A 318 -9.40 33.48 -12.94
CA LEU A 318 -9.15 32.04 -13.05
C LEU A 318 -8.33 31.67 -14.29
N ARG A 319 -8.58 32.33 -15.42
CA ARG A 319 -7.83 32.14 -16.67
C ARG A 319 -6.37 32.55 -16.50
N GLU A 320 -6.14 33.71 -15.90
CA GLU A 320 -4.81 34.24 -15.63
C GLU A 320 -4.07 33.36 -14.63
N ARG A 321 -4.74 32.87 -13.58
CA ARG A 321 -4.17 31.91 -12.62
C ARG A 321 -3.73 30.63 -13.32
N PHE A 322 -4.60 30.07 -14.15
CA PHE A 322 -4.31 28.85 -14.89
C PHE A 322 -3.14 29.07 -15.86
N GLN A 323 -3.11 30.20 -16.57
CA GLN A 323 -2.00 30.54 -17.44
C GLN A 323 -0.68 30.70 -16.66
N GLU A 324 -0.70 31.33 -15.48
CA GLU A 324 0.49 31.55 -14.65
C GLU A 324 1.15 30.23 -14.23
N VAL A 325 0.35 29.26 -13.79
CA VAL A 325 0.88 27.98 -13.27
C VAL A 325 1.14 26.94 -14.36
N SER A 326 0.34 26.93 -15.44
CA SER A 326 0.47 25.93 -16.51
C SER A 326 1.25 26.41 -17.73
N GLY A 327 1.41 27.72 -17.91
CA GLY A 327 1.91 28.32 -19.15
C GLY A 327 0.95 28.24 -20.35
N VAL A 328 -0.25 27.66 -20.16
CA VAL A 328 -1.25 27.46 -21.22
C VAL A 328 -2.35 28.51 -21.10
N ASN A 329 -2.54 29.30 -22.17
CA ASN A 329 -3.62 30.29 -22.23
C ASN A 329 -4.84 29.72 -22.96
N ILE A 330 -5.89 29.41 -22.21
CA ILE A 330 -7.20 29.02 -22.76
C ILE A 330 -8.06 30.27 -22.85
N ILE A 331 -8.24 30.77 -24.08
CA ILE A 331 -8.94 32.04 -24.34
C ILE A 331 -10.45 31.90 -24.14
N ASN A 332 -11.01 30.73 -24.43
CA ASN A 332 -12.44 30.47 -24.32
C ASN A 332 -12.80 30.10 -22.87
N PRO A 333 -13.63 30.90 -22.17
CA PRO A 333 -13.96 30.66 -20.77
C PRO A 333 -14.79 29.37 -20.57
N GLU A 334 -15.68 29.02 -21.50
CA GLU A 334 -16.46 27.77 -21.43
C GLU A 334 -15.55 26.55 -21.55
N THR A 335 -14.49 26.63 -22.37
CA THR A 335 -13.50 25.55 -22.50
C THR A 335 -12.66 25.39 -21.25
N LEU A 336 -12.30 26.50 -20.60
CA LEU A 336 -11.57 26.48 -19.33
C LEU A 336 -12.45 25.93 -18.20
N GLU A 337 -13.70 26.37 -18.13
CA GLU A 337 -14.67 25.89 -17.14
C GLU A 337 -14.95 24.39 -17.32
N PHE A 338 -15.15 23.94 -18.56
CA PHE A 338 -15.30 22.51 -18.86
C PHE A 338 -14.06 21.71 -18.47
N LEU A 339 -12.86 22.21 -18.80
CA LEU A 339 -11.62 21.52 -18.46
C LEU A 339 -11.39 21.41 -16.95
N LEU A 340 -11.77 22.42 -16.17
CA LEU A 340 -11.49 22.46 -14.74
C LEU A 340 -12.61 21.84 -13.91
N PHE A 341 -13.88 22.08 -14.23
CA PHE A 341 -14.99 21.83 -13.31
C PHE A 341 -16.09 20.93 -13.85
N ASP A 342 -15.96 20.38 -15.07
CA ASP A 342 -16.94 19.40 -15.54
C ASP A 342 -17.02 18.20 -14.58
N ASP A 343 -18.23 17.82 -14.17
CA ASP A 343 -18.46 16.77 -13.16
C ASP A 343 -17.87 15.40 -13.54
N PHE A 344 -17.62 15.15 -14.83
CA PHE A 344 -17.14 13.86 -15.32
C PHE A 344 -15.73 13.90 -15.92
N ASN A 345 -15.32 15.03 -16.48
CA ASN A 345 -14.07 15.18 -17.22
C ASN A 345 -13.20 16.34 -16.73
N GLY A 346 -13.70 17.12 -15.76
CA GLY A 346 -13.00 18.26 -15.19
C GLY A 346 -11.82 17.81 -14.33
N LEU A 347 -10.70 18.52 -14.43
CA LEU A 347 -9.50 18.25 -13.64
C LEU A 347 -9.73 18.40 -12.14
N LEU A 348 -10.70 19.22 -11.73
CA LEU A 348 -11.14 19.46 -10.35
C LEU A 348 -12.58 18.97 -10.11
N GLY A 349 -13.15 18.19 -11.04
CA GLY A 349 -14.48 17.61 -10.90
C GLY A 349 -14.51 16.50 -9.86
N THR A 350 -15.62 16.37 -9.13
CA THR A 350 -15.82 15.26 -8.19
C THR A 350 -16.32 14.03 -8.93
N PHE A 351 -15.58 12.92 -8.87
CA PHE A 351 -15.99 11.68 -9.52
C PHE A 351 -16.59 10.72 -8.48
N THR A 352 -17.84 10.30 -8.70
CA THR A 352 -18.49 9.31 -7.83
C THR A 352 -18.40 7.93 -8.47
N LEU A 353 -17.55 7.06 -7.93
CA LEU A 353 -17.46 5.66 -8.37
C LEU A 353 -18.15 4.76 -7.34
N SER A 354 -19.20 4.04 -7.76
CA SER A 354 -19.91 3.07 -6.91
C SER A 354 -20.42 3.63 -5.56
N GLY A 355 -20.85 4.89 -5.54
CA GLY A 355 -21.46 5.52 -4.36
C GLY A 355 -20.45 6.11 -3.34
N VAL A 356 -19.17 6.10 -3.66
CA VAL A 356 -18.15 6.88 -2.94
C VAL A 356 -17.88 8.14 -3.75
N THR A 357 -18.21 9.30 -3.18
CA THR A 357 -17.76 10.61 -3.69
C THR A 357 -16.29 10.75 -3.34
N LEU A 358 -15.44 10.87 -4.36
CA LEU A 358 -13.99 11.06 -4.23
C LEU A 358 -13.62 12.50 -4.53
#